data_AF-A0A956F1J3-F1
#
_entry.id   AF-A0A956F1J3-F1
#
_cell.length_a   1.000
_cell.length_b   1.000
_cell.length_c   1.000
_cell.angle_alpha   90.00
_cell.angle_beta   90.00
_cell.angle_gamma   90.00
#
_symmetry.space_group_name_H-M   'P 1'
#
loop_
_entity.id
_entity.type
_entity.pdbx_description
1 polymer ?
#
loop_
_entity_poly.entity_id
_entity_poly.type
_entity_poly.pdbx_seq_one_letter_code
_entity_poly.pdbx_strand_id
1 'polypeptide(L)'
;AFIAIIPPTLAAFSDSPTRALIVLIALLVYQQFEDRFLVPRVYGSTLGLQPLVVLLAVLVGGDLLGIPGILLALPATAAGKVFLDYYLSQRGRSTLFDRDAGADEIAAPDVDPPPTAG
;
A
#
# COMPACT_ATOMS: atom_id res chain seq x y z
N ALA A 1 6.90 -12.78 -12.25
CA ALA A 1 6.01 -12.98 -13.41
C ALA A 1 6.64 -13.86 -14.51
N PHE A 2 7.52 -13.34 -15.38
CA PHE A 2 7.98 -14.09 -16.58
C PHE A 2 8.76 -15.38 -16.30
N ILE A 3 9.53 -15.44 -15.22
CA ILE A 3 10.33 -16.62 -14.86
C ILE A 3 9.42 -17.83 -14.54
N ALA A 4 8.18 -17.62 -14.10
CA ALA A 4 7.22 -18.69 -13.82
C ALA A 4 6.56 -19.28 -15.09
N ILE A 5 6.57 -18.54 -16.21
CA ILE A 5 5.94 -18.96 -17.47
C ILE A 5 6.90 -19.81 -18.31
N ILE A 6 8.20 -19.52 -18.25
CA ILE A 6 9.20 -20.08 -19.16
C ILE A 6 9.34 -21.61 -19.00
N PRO A 7 9.57 -22.19 -17.80
CA PRO A 7 9.72 -23.63 -17.65
C PRO A 7 8.49 -24.46 -18.10
N PRO A 8 7.25 -24.15 -17.69
CA PRO A 8 6.09 -24.96 -18.07
C PRO A 8 5.71 -24.81 -19.55
N THR A 9 5.91 -23.62 -20.13
CA THR A 9 5.64 -23.41 -21.57
C THR A 9 6.65 -24.17 -22.43
N LEU A 10 7.93 -24.16 -22.04
CA LEU A 10 8.97 -24.92 -22.74
C LEU A 10 8.74 -26.43 -22.62
N ALA A 11 8.32 -26.91 -21.45
CA ALA A 11 7.96 -28.31 -21.24
C ALA A 11 6.76 -28.74 -22.12
N ALA A 12 5.73 -27.91 -22.23
CA ALA A 12 4.56 -28.18 -23.08
C ALA A 12 4.90 -28.12 -24.59
N PHE A 13 5.91 -27.35 -24.98
CA PHE A 13 6.39 -27.27 -26.37
C PHE A 13 7.03 -28.57 -26.84
N SER A 14 7.73 -29.27 -25.94
CA SER A 14 8.32 -30.58 -26.22
C SER A 14 7.28 -31.68 -26.52
N ASP A 15 6.03 -31.48 -26.10
CA ASP A 15 4.93 -32.42 -26.29
C ASP A 15 4.09 -32.07 -27.53
N SER A 16 3.69 -30.80 -27.68
CA SER A 16 3.07 -30.30 -28.91
C SER A 16 3.05 -28.76 -28.96
N PRO A 17 3.33 -28.12 -30.10
CA PRO A 17 3.23 -26.66 -30.25
C PRO A 17 1.84 -26.11 -29.88
N THR A 18 0.77 -26.87 -30.15
CA THR A 18 -0.60 -26.48 -29.80
C THR A 18 -0.82 -26.49 -28.28
N ARG A 19 -0.27 -27.47 -27.57
CA ARG A 19 -0.35 -27.55 -26.10
C ARG A 19 0.43 -26.42 -25.45
N ALA A 20 1.61 -26.10 -25.97
CA ALA A 20 2.41 -24.97 -25.51
C ALA A 20 1.68 -23.63 -25.66
N LEU A 21 1.00 -23.42 -26.79
CA LEU A 21 0.24 -22.19 -27.03
C LEU A 21 -0.92 -22.04 -26.03
N ILE A 22 -1.64 -23.13 -25.75
CA ILE A 22 -2.73 -23.14 -24.76
C ILE A 22 -2.19 -22.81 -23.35
N VAL A 23 -1.09 -23.47 -22.95
CA VAL A 23 -0.45 -23.22 -21.64
C VAL A 23 0.05 -21.79 -21.52
N LEU A 24 0.70 -21.26 -22.56
CA LEU A 24 1.19 -19.88 -22.60
C LEU A 24 0.04 -18.88 -22.42
N ILE A 25 -1.04 -19.03 -23.19
CA ILE A 25 -2.19 -18.12 -23.12
C ILE A 25 -2.85 -18.21 -21.74
N ALA A 26 -3.05 -19.43 -21.21
CA ALA A 26 -3.65 -19.62 -19.88
C ALA A 26 -2.81 -18.98 -18.77
N LEU A 27 -1.48 -19.15 -18.82
CA LEU A 27 -0.56 -18.55 -17.85
C LEU A 27 -0.51 -17.02 -17.97
N LEU A 28 -0.57 -16.47 -19.19
CA LEU A 28 -0.63 -15.02 -19.38
C LEU A 28 -1.92 -14.42 -18.83
N VAL A 29 -3.07 -15.07 -19.03
CA VAL A 29 -4.36 -14.62 -18.47
C VAL A 29 -4.33 -14.68 -16.94
N TYR A 30 -3.80 -15.77 -16.38
CA TYR A 30 -3.63 -15.92 -14.93
C TYR A 30 -2.73 -14.82 -14.35
N GLN A 31 -1.57 -14.58 -14.96
CA GLN A 31 -0.63 -13.55 -14.52
C GLN A 31 -1.24 -12.14 -14.61
N GLN A 32 -1.97 -11.83 -15.68
CA GLN A 32 -2.68 -10.55 -15.78
C GLN A 32 -3.73 -10.37 -14.68
N PHE A 33 -4.44 -11.44 -14.32
CA PHE A 33 -5.39 -11.41 -13.21
C PHE A 33 -4.69 -11.20 -11.87
N GLU A 34 -3.58 -11.89 -11.65
CA GLU A 34 -2.74 -11.74 -10.46
C GLU A 34 -2.28 -10.28 -10.31
N ASP A 35 -1.65 -9.74 -11.34
CA ASP A 35 -1.06 -8.39 -11.35
C ASP A 35 -2.11 -7.27 -11.21
N ARG A 36 -3.30 -7.45 -11.80
CA ARG A 36 -4.34 -6.40 -11.82
C ARG A 36 -5.34 -6.47 -10.68
N PHE A 37 -5.61 -7.66 -10.13
CA PHE A 37 -6.67 -7.85 -9.14
C PHE A 37 -6.14 -8.37 -7.80
N LEU A 38 -5.30 -9.40 -7.81
CA LEU A 38 -4.75 -9.94 -6.57
C LEU A 38 -3.75 -8.96 -5.96
N VAL A 39 -2.82 -8.43 -6.76
CA VAL A 39 -1.77 -7.56 -6.23
C VAL A 39 -2.37 -6.32 -5.55
N PRO A 40 -3.28 -5.54 -6.16
CA PRO A 40 -3.85 -4.36 -5.49
C PRO A 40 -4.76 -4.69 -4.31
N ARG A 41 -5.43 -5.85 -4.33
CA ARG A 41 -6.40 -6.25 -3.30
C ARG A 41 -5.74 -6.88 -2.09
N VAL A 42 -4.65 -7.63 -2.29
CA VAL A 42 -3.91 -8.33 -1.23
C VAL A 42 -2.78 -7.46 -0.69
N TYR A 43 -2.06 -6.75 -1.54
CA TYR A 43 -0.98 -5.83 -1.16
C TYR A 43 -1.49 -4.39 -1.11
N GLY A 44 -2.70 -4.23 -0.58
CA GLY A 44 -3.43 -2.96 -0.49
C GLY A 44 -2.60 -1.84 0.12
N SER A 45 -2.79 -0.65 -0.44
CA SER A 45 -2.08 0.61 -0.21
C SER A 45 -0.78 0.75 -1.01
N THR A 46 -0.95 1.24 -2.24
CA THR A 46 0.08 1.99 -2.96
C THR A 46 0.73 2.93 -1.96
N LEU A 47 2.01 2.70 -1.67
CA LEU A 47 2.82 3.59 -0.84
C LEU A 47 2.52 5.00 -1.33
N GLY A 48 1.85 5.82 -0.50
CA GLY A 48 1.61 7.25 -0.75
C GLY A 48 2.91 8.06 -0.80
N LEU A 49 3.98 7.48 -1.30
CA LEU A 49 5.22 8.13 -1.67
C LEU A 49 4.88 9.08 -2.79
N GLN A 50 4.87 10.35 -2.47
CA GLN A 50 4.92 11.40 -3.48
C GLN A 50 6.12 11.08 -4.40
N PRO A 51 5.91 10.86 -5.72
CA PRO A 51 6.98 10.44 -6.64
C PRO A 51 8.22 11.34 -6.58
N LEU A 52 8.01 12.60 -6.20
CA LEU A 52 9.03 13.61 -5.95
C LEU A 52 10.02 13.19 -4.85
N VAL A 53 9.57 12.57 -3.75
CA VAL A 53 10.45 12.12 -2.65
C VAL A 53 11.38 11.01 -3.12
N VAL A 54 10.88 10.07 -3.91
CA VAL A 54 11.69 8.98 -4.49
C VAL A 54 12.73 9.56 -5.47
N LEU A 55 12.31 10.50 -6.32
CA LEU A 55 13.21 11.20 -7.23
C LEU A 55 14.33 11.92 -6.49
N LEU A 56 14.00 12.68 -5.44
CA LEU A 56 14.98 13.38 -4.62
C LEU A 56 15.93 12.40 -3.93
N ALA A 57 15.42 11.30 -3.38
CA ALA A 57 16.26 10.28 -2.75
C ALA A 57 17.20 9.61 -3.75
N VAL A 58 16.76 9.36 -4.99
CA VAL A 58 17.61 8.84 -6.06
C VAL A 58 18.69 9.84 -6.46
N LEU A 59 18.35 11.12 -6.56
CA LEU A 59 19.30 12.18 -6.88
C LEU A 59 20.38 12.30 -5.78
N VAL A 60 19.95 12.34 -4.52
CA VAL A 60 20.85 12.42 -3.35
C VAL A 60 21.68 11.14 -3.22
N GLY A 61 21.07 9.96 -3.36
CA GLY A 61 21.77 8.69 -3.30
C GLY A 61 22.80 8.54 -4.43
N GLY A 62 22.43 8.97 -5.64
CA GLY A 62 23.33 8.99 -6.79
C GLY A 62 24.51 9.93 -6.63
N ASP A 63 24.32 11.10 -6.02
CA ASP A 63 25.41 12.04 -5.73
C ASP A 63 26.35 11.51 -4.64
N LEU A 64 25.81 10.87 -3.60
CA LEU A 64 26.61 10.36 -2.47
C LEU A 64 27.43 9.10 -2.78
N LEU A 65 26.83 8.14 -3.48
CA LEU A 65 27.41 6.79 -3.67
C LEU A 65 27.43 6.34 -5.14
N GLY A 66 27.02 7.18 -6.09
CA GLY A 66 26.94 6.81 -7.50
C GLY A 66 25.86 5.75 -7.78
N ILE A 67 26.18 4.80 -8.66
CA ILE A 67 25.25 3.73 -9.07
C ILE A 67 24.70 2.93 -7.87
N PRO A 68 25.52 2.47 -6.89
CA PRO A 68 25.01 1.82 -5.68
C PRO A 68 23.98 2.66 -4.91
N GLY A 69 24.21 3.97 -4.79
CA GLY A 69 23.30 4.86 -4.07
C GLY A 69 21.94 5.01 -4.74
N ILE A 70 21.89 5.01 -6.07
CA ILE A 70 20.64 4.98 -6.83
C ILE A 70 19.85 3.70 -6.55
N LEU A 71 20.53 2.54 -6.50
CA LEU A 71 19.89 1.25 -6.22
C LEU A 71 19.34 1.19 -4.78
N LEU A 72 20.07 1.76 -3.82
CA LEU A 72 19.68 1.78 -2.41
C LEU A 72 18.64 2.87 -2.09
N ALA A 73 18.52 3.92 -2.90
CA ALA A 73 17.60 5.02 -2.66
C ALA A 73 16.13 4.56 -2.58
N LEU A 74 15.72 3.64 -3.45
CA LEU A 74 14.34 3.13 -3.48
C LEU A 74 13.96 2.37 -2.18
N PRO A 75 14.68 1.31 -1.76
CA PRO A 75 14.38 0.61 -0.51
C PRO A 75 14.54 1.51 0.72
N ALA A 76 15.54 2.42 0.74
CA ALA A 76 15.72 3.36 1.83
C ALA A 76 14.53 4.32 1.98
N THR A 77 14.01 4.85 0.86
CA THR A 77 12.83 5.73 0.85
C THR A 77 11.58 5.00 1.33
N ALA A 78 11.39 3.75 0.91
CA ALA A 78 10.29 2.91 1.36
C ALA A 78 10.35 2.65 2.88
N ALA A 79 11.53 2.26 3.39
CA ALA A 79 11.75 2.05 4.83
C ALA A 79 11.52 3.34 5.64
N GLY A 80 12.02 4.47 5.15
CA GLY A 80 11.81 5.78 5.76
C GLY A 80 10.34 6.17 5.86
N LYS A 81 9.54 5.92 4.80
CA LYS A 81 8.10 6.15 4.83
C LYS A 81 7.40 5.29 5.89
N VAL A 82 7.72 3.99 5.96
CA VAL A 82 7.13 3.11 6.98
C VAL A 82 7.43 3.60 8.39
N PHE A 83 8.67 4.03 8.64
CA PHE A 83 9.07 4.59 9.93
C PHE A 83 8.33 5.89 10.26
N LEU A 84 8.19 6.78 9.27
CA LEU A 84 7.48 8.04 9.43
C LEU A 84 5.98 7.82 9.67
N ASP A 85 5.34 6.94 8.90
CA ASP A 85 3.93 6.57 9.06
C ASP A 85 3.68 5.97 10.45
N TYR A 86 4.59 5.13 10.94
CA TYR A 86 4.54 4.57 12.30
C TYR A 86 4.63 5.68 13.37
N TYR A 87 5.58 6.62 13.24
CA TYR A 87 5.77 7.71 14.19
C TYR A 87 4.59 8.71 14.20
N LEU A 88 4.06 9.06 13.03
CA LEU A 88 2.92 9.98 12.90
C LEU A 88 1.61 9.35 13.39
N SER A 89 1.41 8.05 13.16
CA SER A 89 0.22 7.30 13.64
C SER A 89 0.12 7.23 15.16
N GLN A 90 1.21 7.49 15.88
CA GLN A 90 1.25 7.61 17.33
C GLN A 90 0.69 8.95 17.83
N ARG A 91 0.75 10.02 17.03
CA ARG A 91 0.30 11.38 17.43
C ARG A 91 -1.15 11.70 17.10
N GLY A 92 -1.76 11.02 16.13
CA GLY A 92 -3.04 11.44 15.53
C GLY A 92 -4.32 10.83 16.12
N ARG A 93 -4.28 10.05 17.20
CA ARG A 93 -5.50 9.37 17.73
C ARG A 93 -6.25 10.13 18.83
N SER A 94 -5.67 11.19 19.40
CA SER A 94 -6.17 11.78 20.65
C SER A 94 -7.08 13.00 20.50
N THR A 95 -7.34 13.50 19.29
CA THR A 95 -8.08 14.79 19.12
C THR A 95 -9.43 14.69 18.41
N LEU A 96 -9.80 13.52 17.86
CA LEU A 96 -11.09 13.33 17.18
C LEU A 96 -12.12 12.62 18.07
N PHE A 97 -11.68 11.69 18.93
CA PHE A 97 -12.56 11.04 19.91
C PHE A 97 -12.94 11.94 21.12
N ASP A 98 -12.20 13.04 21.34
CA ASP A 98 -12.46 13.98 22.45
C ASP A 98 -13.47 15.09 22.06
N ARG A 99 -13.60 15.41 20.76
CA ARG A 99 -14.56 16.42 20.28
C ARG A 99 -16.00 15.93 20.25
N ASP A 100 -16.22 14.63 20.04
CA ASP A 100 -17.57 14.06 20.00
C ASP A 100 -18.12 13.82 21.41
N ALA A 101 -17.26 13.42 22.36
CA ALA A 101 -17.66 13.27 23.77
C ALA A 101 -18.01 14.62 24.43
N GLY A 102 -17.26 15.68 24.13
CA GLY A 102 -17.55 17.02 24.66
C GLY A 102 -18.70 17.75 23.94
N ALA A 103 -19.04 17.38 22.70
CA ALA A 103 -20.14 17.98 21.97
C ALA A 103 -21.52 17.51 22.47
N ASP A 104 -21.64 16.23 22.86
CA ASP A 104 -22.88 15.68 23.42
C ASP A 104 -23.13 16.15 24.87
N GLU A 105 -22.08 16.44 25.64
CA GLU A 105 -22.20 16.95 27.03
C GLU A 105 -22.66 18.41 27.08
N ILE A 106 -22.18 19.25 26.16
CA ILE A 106 -22.59 20.67 26.06
C ILE A 106 -24.00 20.80 25.48
N ALA A 107 -24.48 19.80 24.73
CA ALA A 107 -25.79 19.81 24.09
C ALA A 107 -26.95 19.31 24.98
N ALA A 108 -26.67 18.81 26.19
CA ALA A 108 -27.75 18.48 27.13
C ALA A 108 -28.39 19.78 27.62
N PRO A 109 -29.64 20.10 27.22
CA PRO A 109 -30.32 21.26 27.76
C PRO A 109 -30.50 21.07 29.27
N ASP A 110 -30.21 22.13 30.02
CA ASP A 110 -30.58 22.29 31.42
C ASP A 110 -32.11 22.20 31.52
N VAL A 111 -32.61 20.98 31.68
CA VAL A 111 -34.02 20.70 31.95
C VAL A 111 -34.19 20.92 33.44
N ASP A 112 -34.74 22.08 33.80
CA ASP A 112 -35.18 22.37 35.16
C ASP A 112 -35.90 21.14 35.74
N PRO A 113 -35.52 20.65 36.94
CA PRO A 113 -36.24 19.57 37.57
C PRO A 113 -37.71 20.00 37.73
N PRO A 114 -38.67 19.10 37.43
CA PRO A 114 -40.09 19.44 37.51
C PRO A 114 -40.40 19.98 38.91
N PRO A 115 -41.15 21.09 39.03
CA PRO A 115 -41.44 21.68 40.32
C PRO A 115 -42.10 20.63 41.20
N THR A 116 -41.43 20.31 42.31
CA THR A 116 -41.93 19.41 43.34
C THR A 116 -43.21 20.03 43.90
N ALA A 117 -44.36 19.56 43.41
CA ALA A 117 -45.65 19.87 44.00
C ALA A 117 -45.69 19.25 45.40
N GLY A 118 -46.05 20.08 46.40
CA GLY A 118 -46.20 19.68 47.79
C GLY A 118 -47.41 18.79 48.07
#